data_AF-A0A7Y2AG72-F1
#
_entry.id   AF-A0A7Y2AG72-F1
#
_cell.length_a   1.000
_cell.length_b   1.000
_cell.length_c   1.000
_cell.angle_alpha   90.00
_cell.angle_beta   90.00
_cell.angle_gamma   90.00
#
_symmetry.space_group_name_H-M   'P 1'
#
loop_
_entity.id
_entity.type
_entity.pdbx_description
1 polymer ?
#
loop_
_entity_poly.entity_id
_entity_poly.type
_entity_poly.pdbx_seq_one_letter_code
_entity_poly.pdbx_strand_id
1 'polypeptide(L)'
;MSSFLTIGLFFVFHRFWSVRNLDIVLLILLAPGLLMVHEGRRRQLRQLESEKVAAVKTEQPRHPSPPADSQSDAPSRPAHTLTALVPAQVDPSEVESAVPQPTADPLLSPDVSTEITDAEIETEIESELATNGHTSHQIQFYGFITLFIVQLCILIRLLLDPLMVRRPLLNPNLTTGGLYFISISLFVFMMGNIVTSTPRMRVEQGPRLPPGYALMHKLPTITTRPVSDALGGEVPPTKAELDPSQHRWTMLAKIMAITAHLAIVTGVVLIGGRHFGNLPAGVGCAALYLMLPYTAQMTGRVDHAVPAALLLWAVLCYRKPLIAGIFFGLAAGLVYFPMFLLPLWISFYWRRGVRRFVMGVVATLGVLVLLLSLGGAGSLVGHFQLMFGLIWPTMEPRGIWGLGWSPYYRLPVIVGFMILSAYFAVWPSPKNLGTLISCSAAMMVFAQFCHGYGGGLYIAWFLPLLLLTIFRPNLQDRVALKVVEGGTGVPVRRSQLEAKSA
;
A
#
# COMPACT_ATOMS: atom_id res chain seq x y z
N MET A 1 -4.83 -18.90 1.50
CA MET A 1 -4.41 -19.30 0.13
C MET A 1 -3.04 -18.77 -0.26
N SER A 2 -2.86 -17.49 -0.65
CA SER A 2 -1.59 -16.95 -1.19
C SER A 2 -0.32 -17.42 -0.46
N SER A 3 -0.23 -17.31 0.87
CA SER A 3 0.95 -17.75 1.64
C SER A 3 1.30 -19.23 1.47
N PHE A 4 0.31 -20.13 1.36
CA PHE A 4 0.54 -21.56 1.10
C PHE A 4 1.05 -21.80 -0.33
N LEU A 5 0.54 -21.05 -1.31
CA LEU A 5 1.05 -21.13 -2.69
C LEU A 5 2.49 -20.60 -2.77
N THR A 6 2.83 -19.54 -2.03
CA THR A 6 4.21 -19.05 -1.87
C THR A 6 5.12 -20.12 -1.27
N ILE A 7 4.66 -20.85 -0.24
CA ILE A 7 5.42 -21.97 0.33
C ILE A 7 5.61 -23.08 -0.72
N GLY A 8 4.54 -23.54 -1.37
CA GLY A 8 4.62 -24.61 -2.38
C GLY A 8 5.53 -24.28 -3.56
N LEU A 9 5.53 -23.02 -4.03
CA LEU A 9 6.30 -22.61 -5.21
C LEU A 9 7.76 -22.21 -4.92
N PHE A 10 8.12 -21.83 -3.69
CA PHE A 10 9.44 -21.24 -3.39
C PHE A 10 10.16 -21.81 -2.16
N PHE A 11 9.46 -22.51 -1.25
CA PHE A 11 10.09 -23.14 -0.08
C PHE A 11 10.76 -24.46 -0.48
N VAL A 12 11.87 -24.80 0.19
CA VAL A 12 12.55 -26.08 -0.02
C VAL A 12 12.70 -26.86 1.28
N PHE A 13 11.92 -27.93 1.37
CA PHE A 13 11.70 -28.73 2.57
C PHE A 13 12.95 -29.48 3.05
N HIS A 14 13.78 -30.03 2.14
CA HIS A 14 15.00 -30.78 2.51
C HIS A 14 16.06 -29.91 3.22
N ARG A 15 15.93 -28.58 3.21
CA ARG A 15 16.85 -27.66 3.90
C ARG A 15 16.10 -26.51 4.55
N PHE A 16 15.24 -26.87 5.51
CA PHE A 16 14.38 -25.96 6.27
C PHE A 16 15.11 -24.68 6.71
N TRP A 17 16.21 -24.81 7.47
CA TRP A 17 17.05 -23.71 7.97
C TRP A 17 18.01 -23.15 6.90
N SER A 18 17.51 -22.82 5.71
CA SER A 18 18.27 -22.09 4.70
C SER A 18 17.93 -20.59 4.70
N VAL A 19 18.92 -19.73 4.43
CA VAL A 19 18.72 -18.27 4.34
C VAL A 19 17.62 -17.90 3.34
N ARG A 20 17.51 -18.66 2.24
CA ARG A 20 16.42 -18.55 1.27
C ARG A 20 15.04 -18.82 1.88
N ASN A 21 14.89 -19.87 2.68
CA ASN A 21 13.63 -20.16 3.34
C ASN A 21 13.30 -19.09 4.40
N LEU A 22 14.30 -18.58 5.12
CA LEU A 22 14.14 -17.42 6.01
C LEU A 22 13.63 -16.19 5.25
N ASP A 23 14.19 -15.90 4.08
CA ASP A 23 13.75 -14.78 3.23
C ASP A 23 12.27 -14.93 2.80
N ILE A 24 11.83 -16.15 2.46
CA ILE A 24 10.41 -16.46 2.16
C ILE A 24 9.52 -16.33 3.41
N VAL A 25 9.96 -16.82 4.57
CA VAL A 25 9.22 -16.70 5.84
C VAL A 25 9.05 -15.23 6.24
N LEU A 26 10.10 -14.42 6.13
CA LEU A 26 10.02 -12.97 6.40
C LEU A 26 9.03 -12.27 5.47
N LEU A 27 9.00 -12.61 4.17
CA LEU A 27 8.01 -12.09 3.22
C LEU A 27 6.57 -12.48 3.59
N ILE A 28 6.34 -13.69 4.10
CA ILE A 28 5.01 -14.15 4.53
C ILE A 28 4.59 -13.45 5.84
N LEU A 29 5.51 -13.26 6.80
CA LEU A 29 5.26 -12.62 8.09
C LEU A 29 4.90 -11.13 7.99
N LEU A 30 5.11 -10.48 6.83
CA LEU A 30 4.57 -9.14 6.56
C LEU A 30 3.03 -9.13 6.49
N ALA A 31 2.39 -10.25 6.09
CA ALA A 31 0.94 -10.27 5.84
C ALA A 31 0.07 -10.19 7.11
N PRO A 32 0.34 -10.92 8.22
CA PRO A 32 -0.46 -10.81 9.45
C PRO A 32 -0.46 -9.39 10.04
N GLY A 33 0.72 -8.77 10.20
CA GLY A 33 0.81 -7.40 10.72
C GLY A 33 0.13 -6.38 9.82
N LEU A 34 0.24 -6.54 8.49
CA LEU A 34 -0.49 -5.71 7.53
C LEU A 34 -2.02 -5.86 7.70
N LEU A 35 -2.53 -7.09 7.83
CA LEU A 35 -3.95 -7.35 8.00
C LEU A 35 -4.48 -6.73 9.30
N MET A 36 -3.76 -6.88 10.42
CA MET A 36 -4.09 -6.24 11.70
C MET A 36 -4.22 -4.71 11.57
N VAL A 37 -3.22 -4.02 11.00
CA VAL A 37 -3.29 -2.55 10.83
C VAL A 37 -4.48 -2.12 9.96
N HIS A 38 -4.85 -2.88 8.93
CA HIS A 38 -6.01 -2.55 8.11
C HIS A 38 -7.33 -2.83 8.81
N GLU A 39 -7.44 -3.93 9.56
CA GLU A 39 -8.67 -4.28 10.27
C GLU A 39 -8.94 -3.31 11.43
N GLY A 40 -7.92 -2.95 12.22
CA GLY A 40 -8.05 -1.91 13.24
C GLY A 40 -8.45 -0.55 12.66
N ARG A 41 -7.87 -0.14 11.51
CA ARG A 41 -8.29 1.08 10.82
C ARG A 41 -9.71 0.99 10.25
N ARG A 42 -10.14 -0.18 9.80
CA ARG A 42 -11.48 -0.41 9.24
C ARG A 42 -12.55 -0.30 10.33
N ARG A 43 -12.27 -0.79 11.54
CA ARG A 43 -13.11 -0.58 12.74
C ARG A 43 -13.17 0.91 13.11
N GLN A 44 -12.03 1.59 13.14
CA GLN A 44 -11.97 3.03 13.40
C GLN A 44 -12.77 3.87 12.39
N LEU A 45 -12.76 3.52 11.11
CA LEU A 45 -13.56 4.22 10.09
C LEU A 45 -15.07 3.98 10.30
N ARG A 46 -15.49 2.76 10.68
CA ARG A 46 -16.91 2.49 10.98
C ARG A 46 -17.42 3.28 12.17
N GLN A 47 -16.60 3.48 13.20
CA GLN A 47 -16.93 4.27 14.39
C GLN A 47 -17.27 5.72 13.98
N LEU A 48 -16.37 6.36 13.23
CA LEU A 48 -16.56 7.70 12.67
C LEU A 48 -17.76 7.78 11.70
N GLU A 49 -18.06 6.71 10.96
CA GLU A 49 -19.25 6.62 10.10
C GLU A 49 -20.54 6.50 10.94
N SER A 50 -20.55 5.71 12.02
CA SER A 50 -21.70 5.60 12.94
C SER A 50 -21.94 6.86 13.78
N GLU A 51 -20.87 7.52 14.26
CA GLU A 51 -20.94 8.81 14.98
C GLU A 51 -21.64 9.87 14.12
N LYS A 52 -21.25 9.99 12.84
CA LYS A 52 -21.86 10.93 11.89
C LYS A 52 -23.31 10.59 11.56
N VAL A 53 -23.66 9.30 11.46
CA VAL A 53 -25.05 8.85 11.24
C VAL A 53 -25.92 9.07 12.48
N ALA A 54 -25.37 8.95 13.70
CA ALA A 54 -26.06 9.28 14.93
C ALA A 54 -26.32 10.78 15.04
N ALA A 55 -25.29 11.62 14.89
CA ALA A 55 -25.43 13.08 14.94
C ALA A 55 -26.46 13.63 13.95
N VAL A 56 -26.47 13.13 12.70
CA VAL A 56 -27.44 13.53 11.68
C VAL A 56 -28.89 13.13 12.03
N LYS A 57 -29.10 12.06 12.81
CA LYS A 57 -30.44 11.73 13.34
C LYS A 57 -30.85 12.70 14.46
N THR A 58 -29.92 13.08 15.33
CA THR A 58 -30.19 13.99 16.46
C THR A 58 -30.45 15.43 16.00
N GLU A 59 -29.83 15.88 14.91
CA GLU A 59 -30.06 17.22 14.33
C GLU A 59 -31.37 17.33 13.51
N GLN A 60 -32.07 16.24 13.23
CA GLN A 60 -33.28 16.28 12.40
C GLN A 60 -34.49 16.84 13.21
N PRO A 61 -35.13 17.96 12.81
CA PRO A 61 -36.13 18.60 13.64
C PRO A 61 -37.33 17.71 13.93
N ARG A 62 -37.66 17.52 15.22
CA ARG A 62 -38.93 16.92 15.64
C ARG A 62 -40.07 17.78 15.08
N HIS A 63 -40.88 17.23 14.17
CA HIS A 63 -42.11 17.90 13.77
C HIS A 63 -42.99 18.11 15.01
N PRO A 64 -43.51 19.32 15.26
CA PRO A 64 -44.46 19.52 16.34
C PRO A 64 -45.73 18.71 16.05
N SER A 65 -46.19 17.95 17.03
CA SER A 65 -47.47 17.23 16.97
C SER A 65 -48.60 18.23 16.65
N PRO A 66 -49.58 17.87 15.79
CA PRO A 66 -50.74 18.71 15.58
C PRO A 66 -51.52 18.84 16.91
N PRO A 67 -52.03 20.04 17.26
CA PRO A 67 -52.83 20.21 18.46
C PRO A 67 -54.13 19.41 18.34
N ALA A 68 -54.49 18.70 19.42
CA ALA A 68 -55.81 18.12 19.55
C ALA A 68 -56.79 19.19 20.02
N ASP A 69 -57.81 19.50 19.21
CA ASP A 69 -58.90 20.39 19.59
C ASP A 69 -60.23 19.98 18.92
N SER A 70 -61.35 20.51 19.43
CA SER A 70 -62.62 19.77 19.44
C SER A 70 -63.80 20.44 18.72
N GLN A 71 -64.62 19.60 18.04
CA GLN A 71 -66.06 19.78 17.70
C GLN A 71 -66.50 20.97 16.81
N SER A 72 -67.33 20.71 15.79
CA SER A 72 -68.77 21.11 15.72
C SER A 72 -69.35 21.12 14.29
N ASP A 73 -70.58 20.61 14.17
CA ASP A 73 -71.62 20.88 13.17
C ASP A 73 -71.48 20.43 11.68
N ALA A 74 -72.60 20.52 10.96
CA ALA A 74 -73.05 19.64 9.86
C ALA A 74 -73.71 20.47 8.71
N PRO A 75 -74.50 19.96 7.73
CA PRO A 75 -74.97 18.58 7.45
C PRO A 75 -75.01 18.14 5.96
N SER A 76 -75.66 16.99 5.69
CA SER A 76 -76.35 16.56 4.43
C SER A 76 -75.79 15.33 3.68
N ARG A 77 -76.74 14.48 3.24
CA ARG A 77 -76.64 13.22 2.43
C ARG A 77 -77.15 13.49 0.99
N PRO A 78 -77.25 12.52 0.03
CA PRO A 78 -77.00 11.07 0.08
C PRO A 78 -76.15 10.45 -1.08
N ALA A 79 -76.04 9.12 -1.01
CA ALA A 79 -75.33 8.15 -1.85
C ALA A 79 -75.67 8.03 -3.35
N HIS A 80 -74.72 7.43 -4.08
CA HIS A 80 -74.89 6.54 -5.24
C HIS A 80 -73.63 5.62 -5.38
N THR A 81 -73.48 4.68 -6.33
CA THR A 81 -74.15 3.35 -6.51
C THR A 81 -73.19 2.44 -7.34
N LEU A 82 -73.35 1.11 -7.32
CA LEU A 82 -72.55 0.04 -8.01
C LEU A 82 -71.20 -0.31 -7.32
N THR A 83 -70.77 -1.55 -7.03
CA THR A 83 -71.19 -2.97 -7.28
C THR A 83 -70.45 -3.74 -8.40
N ALA A 84 -69.66 -4.75 -7.99
CA ALA A 84 -69.13 -5.91 -8.75
C ALA A 84 -68.09 -5.61 -9.88
N LEU A 85 -67.19 -6.52 -10.29
CA LEU A 85 -67.18 -7.99 -10.26
C LEU A 85 -65.85 -8.65 -9.78
N VAL A 86 -65.96 -9.94 -9.43
CA VAL A 86 -64.87 -10.94 -9.29
C VAL A 86 -65.29 -12.21 -10.06
N PRO A 87 -64.34 -12.94 -10.68
CA PRO A 87 -64.27 -14.40 -10.53
C PRO A 87 -62.86 -14.85 -10.07
N ALA A 88 -62.71 -15.70 -9.04
CA ALA A 88 -62.91 -17.18 -9.01
C ALA A 88 -61.67 -17.93 -9.55
N GLN A 89 -60.85 -18.63 -8.75
CA GLN A 89 -61.01 -19.88 -7.98
C GLN A 89 -60.29 -21.06 -8.64
N VAL A 90 -59.33 -21.68 -7.94
CA VAL A 90 -58.92 -23.10 -8.02
C VAL A 90 -58.50 -23.53 -6.59
N ASP A 91 -58.69 -24.81 -6.26
CA ASP A 91 -58.69 -25.41 -4.91
C ASP A 91 -58.30 -26.92 -5.04
N PRO A 92 -58.31 -27.79 -4.00
CA PRO A 92 -57.71 -27.76 -2.66
C PRO A 92 -56.65 -28.88 -2.40
N SER A 93 -55.85 -28.74 -1.32
CA SER A 93 -55.08 -29.77 -0.55
C SER A 93 -54.00 -29.07 0.33
N GLU A 94 -53.38 -29.59 1.41
CA GLU A 94 -53.59 -30.65 2.44
C GLU A 94 -52.53 -30.42 3.57
N VAL A 95 -52.63 -30.81 4.84
CA VAL A 95 -53.69 -31.49 5.64
C VAL A 95 -53.61 -31.09 7.15
N GLU A 96 -54.76 -31.14 7.82
CA GLU A 96 -55.08 -31.36 9.25
C GLU A 96 -54.04 -31.32 10.40
N SER A 97 -54.33 -30.50 11.45
CA SER A 97 -54.25 -30.76 12.92
C SER A 97 -54.02 -29.47 13.73
N ALA A 98 -54.52 -29.23 14.95
CA ALA A 98 -55.71 -29.66 15.71
C ALA A 98 -55.79 -28.73 16.97
N VAL A 99 -56.97 -28.35 17.46
CA VAL A 99 -57.14 -27.38 18.58
C VAL A 99 -57.93 -28.01 19.73
N PRO A 100 -57.64 -27.65 21.00
CA PRO A 100 -58.73 -27.13 21.83
C PRO A 100 -58.32 -25.93 22.72
N GLN A 101 -59.17 -24.88 22.75
CA GLN A 101 -59.22 -23.90 23.85
C GLN A 101 -59.98 -24.51 25.05
N PRO A 102 -59.97 -23.87 26.25
CA PRO A 102 -61.09 -22.95 26.52
C PRO A 102 -60.78 -21.76 27.47
N THR A 103 -61.78 -20.87 27.60
CA THR A 103 -62.02 -19.88 28.68
C THR A 103 -61.08 -18.66 28.79
N ALA A 104 -61.59 -17.59 29.41
CA ALA A 104 -61.05 -16.23 29.36
C ALA A 104 -61.19 -15.49 30.70
N ASP A 105 -60.30 -14.50 30.89
CA ASP A 105 -60.44 -13.24 31.65
C ASP A 105 -60.89 -13.22 33.14
N PRO A 106 -60.58 -12.15 33.89
CA PRO A 106 -59.38 -11.31 33.83
C PRO A 106 -58.74 -11.07 35.23
N LEU A 107 -57.46 -10.73 35.30
CA LEU A 107 -56.89 -10.09 36.50
C LEU A 107 -55.69 -9.19 36.15
N LEU A 108 -55.68 -7.98 36.70
CA LEU A 108 -54.65 -6.97 36.43
C LEU A 108 -53.38 -7.19 37.26
N SER A 109 -52.22 -7.05 36.61
CA SER A 109 -51.06 -6.36 37.18
C SER A 109 -50.38 -5.53 36.08
N PRO A 110 -49.87 -4.32 36.38
CA PRO A 110 -49.49 -3.34 35.36
C PRO A 110 -48.05 -3.49 34.86
N ASP A 111 -47.72 -2.67 33.86
CA ASP A 111 -46.40 -2.48 33.28
C ASP A 111 -45.21 -2.50 34.26
N VAL A 112 -44.23 -3.33 33.92
CA VAL A 112 -42.83 -2.88 33.87
C VAL A 112 -42.31 -3.10 32.45
N SER A 113 -42.93 -2.38 31.52
CA SER A 113 -42.26 -2.02 30.27
C SER A 113 -41.08 -1.11 30.65
N THR A 114 -39.87 -1.64 30.62
CA THR A 114 -38.66 -0.83 30.79
C THR A 114 -38.52 0.11 29.60
N GLU A 115 -39.04 1.33 29.74
CA GLU A 115 -38.64 2.48 28.95
C GLU A 115 -37.14 2.71 29.19
N ILE A 116 -36.30 2.07 28.37
CA ILE A 116 -34.88 2.41 28.30
C ILE A 116 -34.81 3.86 27.85
N THR A 117 -34.38 4.74 28.74
CA THR A 117 -34.41 6.18 28.48
C THR A 117 -33.41 6.54 27.38
N ASP A 118 -33.67 7.62 26.63
CA ASP A 118 -32.74 8.10 25.58
C ASP A 118 -31.29 8.22 26.12
N ALA A 119 -31.12 8.62 27.39
CA ALA A 119 -29.84 8.75 28.06
C ALA A 119 -29.16 7.40 28.40
N GLU A 120 -29.91 6.33 28.66
CA GLU A 120 -29.36 4.97 28.83
C GLU A 120 -28.91 4.41 27.47
N ILE A 121 -29.67 4.68 26.40
CA ILE A 121 -29.27 4.33 25.03
C ILE A 121 -28.01 5.10 24.61
N GLU A 122 -27.94 6.41 24.88
CA GLU A 122 -26.74 7.22 24.61
C GLU A 122 -25.52 6.73 25.40
N THR A 123 -25.66 6.42 26.69
CA THR A 123 -24.52 5.95 27.50
C THR A 123 -24.09 4.52 27.19
N GLU A 124 -25.01 3.62 26.79
CA GLU A 124 -24.64 2.28 26.30
C GLU A 124 -23.92 2.37 24.93
N ILE A 125 -24.38 3.26 24.04
CA ILE A 125 -23.69 3.55 22.76
C ILE A 125 -22.30 4.15 23.00
N GLU A 126 -22.14 5.11 23.90
CA GLU A 126 -20.81 5.66 24.26
C GLU A 126 -19.89 4.58 24.86
N SER A 127 -20.43 3.69 25.70
CA SER A 127 -19.70 2.55 26.26
C SER A 127 -19.22 1.56 25.18
N GLU A 128 -20.10 1.19 24.25
CA GLU A 128 -19.73 0.35 23.11
C GLU A 128 -18.71 1.03 22.19
N LEU A 129 -18.87 2.32 21.88
CA LEU A 129 -17.89 3.06 21.06
C LEU A 129 -16.54 3.20 21.76
N ALA A 130 -16.51 3.47 23.06
CA ALA A 130 -15.28 3.56 23.84
C ALA A 130 -14.53 2.20 23.89
N THR A 131 -15.23 1.10 24.20
CA THR A 131 -14.63 -0.23 24.28
C THR A 131 -14.17 -0.76 22.92
N ASN A 132 -14.98 -0.59 21.88
CA ASN A 132 -14.58 -0.92 20.50
C ASN A 132 -13.46 0.01 19.99
N GLY A 133 -13.40 1.27 20.44
CA GLY A 133 -12.38 2.26 20.07
C GLY A 133 -11.00 1.89 20.61
N HIS A 134 -10.92 1.55 21.91
CA HIS A 134 -9.72 0.99 22.52
C HIS A 134 -9.26 -0.28 21.79
N THR A 135 -10.21 -1.17 21.46
CA THR A 135 -9.94 -2.41 20.71
C THR A 135 -9.39 -2.13 19.31
N SER A 136 -9.92 -1.14 18.58
CA SER A 136 -9.46 -0.78 17.24
C SER A 136 -8.03 -0.20 17.25
N HIS A 137 -7.71 0.60 18.26
CA HIS A 137 -6.36 1.15 18.48
C HIS A 137 -5.34 0.07 18.85
N GLN A 138 -5.66 -0.84 19.76
CA GLN A 138 -4.80 -1.97 20.14
C GLN A 138 -4.47 -2.88 18.95
N ILE A 139 -5.47 -3.21 18.11
CA ILE A 139 -5.27 -4.02 16.91
C ILE A 139 -4.32 -3.31 15.91
N GLN A 140 -4.44 -1.98 15.73
CA GLN A 140 -3.46 -1.23 14.94
C GLN A 140 -2.06 -1.28 15.56
N PHE A 141 -1.94 -1.07 16.87
CA PHE A 141 -0.66 -1.08 17.60
C PHE A 141 0.09 -2.40 17.43
N TYR A 142 -0.52 -3.54 17.75
CA TYR A 142 0.12 -4.84 17.60
C TYR A 142 0.47 -5.14 16.14
N GLY A 143 -0.39 -4.78 15.18
CA GLY A 143 -0.09 -4.92 13.75
C GLY A 143 1.14 -4.11 13.30
N PHE A 144 1.28 -2.87 13.77
CA PHE A 144 2.45 -2.04 13.49
C PHE A 144 3.72 -2.59 14.15
N ILE A 145 3.65 -3.05 15.40
CA ILE A 145 4.78 -3.69 16.10
C ILE A 145 5.24 -4.95 15.36
N THR A 146 4.32 -5.82 14.94
CA THR A 146 4.64 -7.00 14.11
C THR A 146 5.31 -6.61 12.79
N LEU A 147 4.77 -5.61 12.09
CA LEU A 147 5.38 -5.10 10.85
C LEU A 147 6.79 -4.55 11.07
N PHE A 148 7.03 -3.83 12.17
CA PHE A 148 8.33 -3.26 12.51
C PHE A 148 9.36 -4.33 12.87
N ILE A 149 8.98 -5.35 13.65
CA ILE A 149 9.87 -6.48 13.97
C ILE A 149 10.26 -7.23 12.69
N VAL A 150 9.30 -7.57 11.83
CA VAL A 150 9.58 -8.28 10.56
C VAL A 150 10.44 -7.43 9.63
N GLN A 151 10.18 -6.13 9.53
CA GLN A 151 11.00 -5.21 8.73
C GLN A 151 12.40 -4.99 9.32
N LEU A 152 12.58 -5.11 10.64
CA LEU A 152 13.90 -5.04 11.28
C LEU A 152 14.71 -6.30 10.97
N CYS A 153 14.08 -7.48 11.02
CA CYS A 153 14.71 -8.72 10.57
C CYS A 153 15.09 -8.66 9.08
N ILE A 154 14.24 -8.11 8.22
CA ILE A 154 14.54 -7.87 6.79
C ILE A 154 15.70 -6.87 6.63
N LEU A 155 15.72 -5.77 7.40
CA LEU A 155 16.79 -4.78 7.38
C LEU A 155 18.14 -5.40 7.76
N ILE A 156 18.21 -6.12 8.87
CA ILE A 156 19.40 -6.85 9.32
C ILE A 156 19.83 -7.85 8.24
N ARG A 157 18.90 -8.63 7.68
CA ARG A 157 19.17 -9.58 6.60
C ARG A 157 19.73 -8.94 5.33
N LEU A 158 19.29 -7.73 4.97
CA LEU A 158 19.80 -6.95 3.83
C LEU A 158 21.14 -6.25 4.11
N LEU A 159 21.46 -5.97 5.37
CA LEU A 159 22.74 -5.41 5.83
C LEU A 159 23.82 -6.49 6.02
N LEU A 160 23.45 -7.70 6.42
CA LEU A 160 24.34 -8.87 6.42
C LEU A 160 24.61 -9.39 5.01
N ASP A 161 23.76 -9.06 4.05
CA ASP A 161 23.83 -9.60 2.70
C ASP A 161 25.18 -9.36 1.96
N PRO A 162 25.82 -8.16 2.00
CA PRO A 162 27.16 -7.96 1.42
C PRO A 162 28.25 -8.86 2.01
N LEU A 163 28.08 -9.37 3.23
CA LEU A 163 29.03 -10.27 3.90
C LEU A 163 28.89 -11.73 3.43
N MET A 164 27.80 -12.09 2.74
CA MET A 164 27.54 -13.47 2.31
C MET A 164 28.41 -13.88 1.10
N VAL A 165 29.49 -14.62 1.39
CA VAL A 165 30.40 -15.21 0.39
C VAL A 165 29.70 -16.26 -0.50
N ARG A 166 28.90 -17.16 0.09
CA ARG A 166 28.12 -18.18 -0.63
C ARG A 166 26.62 -17.85 -0.54
N ARG A 167 25.91 -17.96 -1.66
CA ARG A 167 24.48 -17.61 -1.78
C ARG A 167 23.67 -18.79 -2.34
N PRO A 168 22.65 -19.30 -1.62
CA PRO A 168 21.74 -20.30 -2.17
C PRO A 168 20.76 -19.62 -3.14
N LEU A 169 20.78 -20.03 -4.41
CA LEU A 169 19.85 -19.52 -5.42
C LEU A 169 18.40 -19.92 -5.10
N LEU A 170 17.47 -18.95 -5.20
CA LEU A 170 16.04 -19.25 -5.22
C LEU A 170 15.60 -19.64 -6.63
N ASN A 171 15.78 -20.93 -6.94
CA ASN A 171 15.05 -21.57 -8.03
C ASN A 171 13.61 -21.85 -7.56
N PRO A 172 12.57 -21.49 -8.34
CA PRO A 172 11.19 -21.89 -8.06
C PRO A 172 10.97 -23.40 -8.28
N ASN A 173 9.96 -23.96 -7.62
CA ASN A 173 9.59 -25.38 -7.73
C ASN A 173 8.72 -25.69 -8.97
N LEU A 174 8.24 -24.66 -9.69
CA LEU A 174 7.37 -24.78 -10.87
C LEU A 174 8.13 -24.46 -12.17
N THR A 175 7.72 -25.08 -13.27
CA THR A 175 8.30 -24.84 -14.61
C THR A 175 8.15 -23.39 -15.04
N THR A 176 9.08 -22.90 -15.87
CA THR A 176 9.07 -21.52 -16.39
C THR A 176 7.77 -21.17 -17.10
N GLY A 177 7.16 -22.12 -17.84
CA GLY A 177 5.86 -21.95 -18.48
C GLY A 177 4.72 -21.75 -17.46
N GLY A 178 4.67 -22.56 -16.41
CA GLY A 178 3.71 -22.40 -15.31
C GLY A 178 3.87 -21.07 -14.58
N LEU A 179 5.11 -20.63 -14.34
CA LEU A 179 5.38 -19.32 -13.74
C LEU A 179 4.93 -18.16 -14.63
N TYR A 180 5.12 -18.24 -15.96
CA TYR A 180 4.57 -17.26 -16.90
C TYR A 180 3.04 -17.23 -16.85
N PHE A 181 2.38 -18.40 -16.93
CA PHE A 181 0.92 -18.50 -16.90
C PHE A 181 0.32 -17.91 -15.61
N ILE A 182 0.87 -18.26 -14.45
CA ILE A 182 0.44 -17.71 -13.15
C ILE A 182 0.72 -16.21 -13.08
N SER A 183 1.89 -15.73 -13.52
CA SER A 183 2.22 -14.30 -13.48
C SER A 183 1.30 -13.47 -14.38
N ILE A 184 1.04 -13.92 -15.61
CA ILE A 184 0.15 -13.23 -16.55
C ILE A 184 -1.29 -13.23 -16.02
N SER A 185 -1.78 -14.38 -15.54
CA SER A 185 -3.13 -14.50 -14.97
C SER A 185 -3.32 -13.60 -13.76
N LEU A 186 -2.41 -13.66 -12.78
CA LEU A 186 -2.45 -12.79 -11.60
C LEU A 186 -2.36 -11.31 -11.97
N PHE A 187 -1.51 -10.94 -12.93
CA PHE A 187 -1.43 -9.56 -13.40
C PHE A 187 -2.75 -9.10 -14.03
N VAL A 188 -3.35 -9.89 -14.92
CA VAL A 188 -4.63 -9.56 -15.58
C VAL A 188 -5.76 -9.41 -14.56
N PHE A 189 -5.93 -10.34 -13.63
CA PHE A 189 -6.94 -10.21 -12.57
C PHE A 189 -6.66 -9.00 -11.65
N MET A 190 -5.40 -8.78 -11.27
CA MET A 190 -5.03 -7.68 -10.39
C MET A 190 -5.21 -6.31 -11.06
N MET A 191 -4.95 -6.17 -12.37
CA MET A 191 -5.24 -4.94 -13.12
C MET A 191 -6.73 -4.78 -13.38
N GLY A 192 -7.46 -5.86 -13.68
CA GLY A 192 -8.92 -5.87 -13.80
C GLY A 192 -9.59 -5.33 -12.55
N ASN A 193 -9.12 -5.73 -11.36
CA ASN A 193 -9.59 -5.19 -10.08
C ASN A 193 -9.33 -3.67 -9.95
N ILE A 194 -8.22 -3.11 -10.46
CA ILE A 194 -8.01 -1.64 -10.48
C ILE A 194 -9.06 -0.97 -11.38
N VAL A 195 -9.35 -1.57 -12.54
CA VAL A 195 -10.32 -1.02 -13.51
C VAL A 195 -11.73 -1.01 -12.93
N THR A 196 -12.17 -2.10 -12.28
CA THR A 196 -13.52 -2.21 -11.70
C THR A 196 -13.69 -1.50 -10.35
N SER A 197 -12.63 -1.35 -9.55
CA SER A 197 -12.72 -0.71 -8.22
C SER A 197 -13.23 0.72 -8.28
N THR A 198 -14.14 1.07 -7.36
CA THR A 198 -14.56 2.46 -7.13
C THR A 198 -13.41 3.28 -6.53
N PRO A 199 -13.23 4.56 -6.93
CA PRO A 199 -12.31 5.45 -6.23
C PRO A 199 -12.90 5.80 -4.86
N ARG A 200 -12.24 5.40 -3.77
CA ARG A 200 -12.42 6.12 -2.51
C ARG A 200 -11.57 7.39 -2.60
N MET A 201 -12.24 8.53 -2.71
CA MET A 201 -11.65 9.84 -2.41
C MET A 201 -10.96 9.74 -1.05
N ARG A 202 -9.86 10.49 -0.85
CA ARG A 202 -9.13 10.49 0.43
C ARG A 202 -9.89 11.34 1.47
N VAL A 203 -11.10 10.88 1.81
CA VAL A 203 -11.95 11.45 2.85
C VAL A 203 -11.14 11.46 4.15
N GLU A 204 -11.00 12.66 4.70
CA GLU A 204 -10.49 12.94 6.05
C GLU A 204 -9.18 12.23 6.42
N GLN A 205 -8.06 12.83 5.98
CA GLN A 205 -6.79 12.67 6.68
C GLN A 205 -6.06 13.99 6.95
N GLY A 206 -6.78 14.92 7.59
CA GLY A 206 -6.27 16.06 8.38
C GLY A 206 -5.46 17.16 7.64
N PRO A 207 -5.08 18.23 8.35
CA PRO A 207 -4.71 19.51 7.70
C PRO A 207 -3.33 19.60 7.03
N ARG A 208 -2.49 18.55 7.12
CA ARG A 208 -1.08 18.61 6.69
C ARG A 208 -0.72 17.47 5.75
N LEU A 209 -0.29 17.82 4.54
CA LEU A 209 0.26 16.89 3.56
C LEU A 209 1.64 16.37 4.05
N PRO A 210 2.00 15.10 3.78
CA PRO A 210 3.36 14.63 4.01
C PRO A 210 4.36 15.30 3.05
N PRO A 211 5.67 15.35 3.37
CA PRO A 211 6.69 15.79 2.42
C PRO A 211 6.79 14.88 1.20
N GLY A 212 6.91 15.48 0.02
CA GLY A 212 6.85 14.81 -1.29
C GLY A 212 6.29 15.71 -2.39
N TYR A 213 6.02 15.15 -3.56
CA TYR A 213 5.52 15.91 -4.71
C TYR A 213 4.01 16.16 -4.60
N ALA A 214 3.61 17.44 -4.47
CA ALA A 214 2.24 17.84 -4.15
C ALA A 214 1.16 17.26 -5.11
N LEU A 215 1.47 17.07 -6.39
CA LEU A 215 0.52 16.46 -7.35
C LEU A 215 0.25 14.98 -7.06
N MET A 216 1.17 14.23 -6.44
CA MET A 216 0.94 12.84 -6.03
C MET A 216 -0.12 12.76 -4.92
N HIS A 217 -0.27 13.81 -4.12
CA HIS A 217 -1.27 13.88 -3.05
C HIS A 217 -2.67 14.30 -3.53
N LYS A 218 -2.80 14.82 -4.76
CA LYS A 218 -4.10 15.10 -5.42
C LYS A 218 -4.76 13.86 -6.04
N LEU A 219 -4.08 12.71 -6.06
CA LEU A 219 -4.60 11.47 -6.65
C LEU A 219 -5.51 10.72 -5.65
N PRO A 220 -6.72 10.29 -6.06
CA PRO A 220 -7.58 9.44 -5.23
C PRO A 220 -6.93 8.08 -4.96
N THR A 221 -7.30 7.44 -3.85
CA THR A 221 -6.69 6.19 -3.40
C THR A 221 -7.61 5.02 -3.74
N ILE A 222 -7.25 4.21 -4.74
CA ILE A 222 -8.13 3.16 -5.27
C ILE A 222 -8.06 1.92 -4.37
N THR A 223 -9.20 1.55 -3.79
CA THR A 223 -9.32 0.43 -2.83
C THR A 223 -9.69 -0.87 -3.56
N THR A 224 -8.71 -1.76 -3.76
CA THR A 224 -8.88 -3.04 -4.48
C THR A 224 -9.33 -4.21 -3.58
N ARG A 225 -10.22 -3.93 -2.62
CA ARG A 225 -10.88 -4.93 -1.76
C ARG A 225 -12.32 -5.12 -2.21
N PRO A 226 -12.91 -6.33 -2.09
CA PRO A 226 -14.30 -6.54 -2.46
C PRO A 226 -15.24 -5.73 -1.53
N VAL A 227 -16.02 -4.86 -2.16
CA VAL A 227 -17.31 -4.36 -1.64
C VAL A 227 -18.22 -5.58 -1.45
N SER A 228 -19.03 -5.55 -0.39
CA SER A 228 -19.96 -6.62 -0.03
C SER A 228 -21.05 -6.04 0.87
N ASP A 229 -22.26 -6.56 0.75
CA ASP A 229 -23.44 -6.07 1.49
C ASP A 229 -23.74 -6.93 2.74
N ALA A 230 -22.92 -7.95 3.00
CA ALA A 230 -22.95 -8.68 4.26
C ALA A 230 -22.47 -7.80 5.43
N LEU A 231 -22.90 -8.13 6.66
CA LEU A 231 -22.59 -7.38 7.87
C LEU A 231 -21.06 -7.31 8.08
N GLY A 232 -20.47 -6.17 7.74
CA GLY A 232 -19.02 -5.98 7.74
C GLY A 232 -18.32 -6.04 6.37
N GLY A 233 -19.04 -5.89 5.26
CA GLY A 233 -18.50 -5.36 4.01
C GLY A 233 -18.21 -3.86 4.06
N GLU A 234 -18.13 -3.19 2.91
CA GLU A 234 -17.99 -1.72 2.81
C GLU A 234 -19.08 -1.19 1.89
N VAL A 235 -19.94 -0.30 2.39
CA VAL A 235 -21.02 0.30 1.59
C VAL A 235 -20.38 1.03 0.39
N PRO A 236 -20.78 0.73 -0.86
CA PRO A 236 -20.33 1.50 -2.01
C PRO A 236 -20.85 2.93 -1.84
N PRO A 237 -20.03 3.98 -2.03
CA PRO A 237 -20.56 5.34 -2.02
C PRO A 237 -21.67 5.43 -3.07
N THR A 238 -22.82 5.97 -2.66
CA THR A 238 -23.94 6.28 -3.56
C THR A 238 -23.41 6.99 -4.80
N LYS A 239 -24.05 6.80 -5.96
CA LYS A 239 -23.74 7.51 -7.20
C LYS A 239 -24.13 9.00 -7.15
N ALA A 240 -23.83 9.69 -6.05
CA ALA A 240 -23.62 11.12 -6.04
C ALA A 240 -22.61 11.44 -7.14
N GLU A 241 -22.94 12.41 -7.99
CA GLU A 241 -22.26 12.60 -9.26
C GLU A 241 -20.79 12.95 -9.01
N LEU A 242 -19.89 12.06 -9.44
CA LEU A 242 -18.45 12.35 -9.45
C LEU A 242 -18.22 13.49 -10.45
N ASP A 243 -18.08 14.70 -9.91
CA ASP A 243 -17.75 15.91 -10.66
C ASP A 243 -16.70 15.61 -11.77
N PRO A 244 -16.85 16.13 -12.99
CA PRO A 244 -15.97 15.79 -14.11
C PRO A 244 -14.45 15.96 -13.83
N SER A 245 -14.04 16.80 -12.88
CA SER A 245 -12.64 16.85 -12.44
C SER A 245 -12.21 15.60 -11.66
N GLN A 246 -13.05 15.08 -10.76
CA GLN A 246 -12.80 13.90 -9.94
C GLN A 246 -12.71 12.63 -10.79
N HIS A 247 -13.53 12.54 -11.85
CA HIS A 247 -13.46 11.45 -12.81
C HIS A 247 -12.11 11.41 -13.54
N ARG A 248 -11.59 12.58 -13.95
CA ARG A 248 -10.26 12.70 -14.59
C ARG A 248 -9.12 12.29 -13.65
N TRP A 249 -9.13 12.74 -12.40
CA TRP A 249 -8.13 12.32 -11.41
C TRP A 249 -8.19 10.82 -11.10
N THR A 250 -9.39 10.24 -11.07
CA THR A 250 -9.59 8.78 -10.94
C THR A 250 -8.98 8.02 -12.10
N MET A 251 -9.24 8.44 -13.34
CA MET A 251 -8.69 7.79 -14.54
C MET A 251 -7.17 7.86 -14.57
N LEU A 252 -6.58 9.01 -14.23
CA LEU A 252 -5.13 9.18 -14.11
C LEU A 252 -4.52 8.28 -13.02
N ALA A 253 -5.17 8.15 -11.86
CA ALA A 253 -4.73 7.26 -10.80
C ALA A 253 -4.78 5.77 -11.22
N LYS A 254 -5.85 5.34 -11.91
CA LYS A 254 -5.97 3.97 -12.46
C LYS A 254 -4.87 3.68 -13.48
N ILE A 255 -4.65 4.58 -14.44
CA ILE A 255 -3.59 4.45 -15.46
C ILE A 255 -2.22 4.36 -14.80
N MET A 256 -1.87 5.30 -13.91
CA MET A 256 -0.54 5.30 -13.28
C MET A 256 -0.31 4.10 -12.37
N ALA A 257 -1.33 3.58 -11.68
CA ALA A 257 -1.21 2.32 -10.94
C ALA A 257 -0.91 1.14 -11.88
N ILE A 258 -1.69 0.98 -12.97
CA ILE A 258 -1.51 -0.09 -13.96
C ILE A 258 -0.12 -0.02 -14.60
N THR A 259 0.30 1.17 -15.07
CA THR A 259 1.63 1.38 -15.67
C THR A 259 2.75 1.12 -14.67
N ALA A 260 2.61 1.50 -13.40
CA ALA A 260 3.62 1.24 -12.38
C ALA A 260 3.79 -0.25 -12.08
N HIS A 261 2.70 -1.01 -11.95
CA HIS A 261 2.77 -2.47 -11.75
C HIS A 261 3.34 -3.18 -12.98
N LEU A 262 2.95 -2.76 -14.19
CA LEU A 262 3.55 -3.28 -15.43
C LEU A 262 5.06 -3.00 -15.50
N ALA A 263 5.48 -1.78 -15.12
CA ALA A 263 6.88 -1.40 -15.05
C ALA A 263 7.66 -2.19 -13.98
N ILE A 264 7.04 -2.54 -12.86
CA ILE A 264 7.65 -3.41 -11.84
C ILE A 264 7.84 -4.84 -12.36
N VAL A 265 6.77 -5.45 -12.88
CA VAL A 265 6.77 -6.83 -13.39
C VAL A 265 7.76 -7.00 -14.55
N THR A 266 7.70 -6.10 -15.54
CA THR A 266 8.66 -6.10 -16.65
C THR A 266 10.08 -5.81 -16.17
N GLY A 267 10.25 -4.86 -15.24
CA GLY A 267 11.55 -4.51 -14.67
C GLY A 267 12.27 -5.69 -14.02
N VAL A 268 11.61 -6.47 -13.16
CA VAL A 268 12.25 -7.62 -12.49
C VAL A 268 12.59 -8.75 -13.46
N VAL A 269 11.72 -9.02 -14.45
CA VAL A 269 11.99 -10.03 -15.50
C VAL A 269 13.17 -9.60 -16.37
N LEU A 270 13.23 -8.32 -16.77
CA LEU A 270 14.31 -7.78 -17.59
C LEU A 270 15.66 -7.71 -16.85
N ILE A 271 15.66 -7.44 -15.54
CA ILE A 271 16.87 -7.53 -14.70
C ILE A 271 17.33 -8.98 -14.56
N GLY A 272 16.41 -9.92 -14.31
CA GLY A 272 16.70 -11.37 -14.28
C GLY A 272 17.36 -11.86 -15.57
N GLY A 273 16.75 -11.56 -16.72
CA GLY A 273 17.32 -11.89 -18.03
C GLY A 273 18.65 -11.18 -18.33
N ARG A 274 18.66 -9.83 -18.33
CA ARG A 274 19.78 -9.04 -18.88
C ARG A 274 20.94 -8.78 -17.92
N HIS A 275 20.76 -8.96 -16.61
CA HIS A 275 21.77 -8.63 -15.60
C HIS A 275 22.16 -9.80 -14.72
N PHE A 276 21.20 -10.64 -14.34
CA PHE A 276 21.48 -11.88 -13.62
C PHE A 276 21.84 -13.03 -14.57
N GLY A 277 21.39 -13.00 -15.82
CA GLY A 277 21.58 -14.09 -16.78
C GLY A 277 20.71 -15.32 -16.48
N ASN A 278 19.66 -15.15 -15.67
CA ASN A 278 18.74 -16.19 -15.24
C ASN A 278 17.31 -15.66 -15.42
N LEU A 279 16.72 -15.92 -16.59
CA LEU A 279 15.37 -15.51 -16.91
C LEU A 279 14.32 -16.20 -16.00
N PRO A 280 14.39 -17.52 -15.70
CA PRO A 280 13.51 -18.17 -14.72
C PRO A 280 13.50 -17.49 -13.34
N ALA A 281 14.63 -17.02 -12.83
CA ALA A 281 14.69 -16.26 -11.57
C ALA A 281 13.99 -14.89 -11.68
N GLY A 282 14.07 -14.23 -12.84
CA GLY A 282 13.30 -13.00 -13.13
C GLY A 282 11.79 -13.23 -13.16
N VAL A 283 11.33 -14.32 -13.77
CA VAL A 283 9.91 -14.70 -13.79
C VAL A 283 9.43 -15.17 -12.42
N GLY A 284 10.23 -15.93 -11.68
CA GLY A 284 9.95 -16.29 -10.28
C GLY A 284 9.84 -15.07 -9.36
N CYS A 285 10.70 -14.07 -9.56
CA CYS A 285 10.63 -12.77 -8.87
C CYS A 285 9.33 -12.01 -9.19
N ALA A 286 8.87 -12.03 -10.44
CA ALA A 286 7.58 -11.44 -10.83
C ALA A 286 6.39 -12.21 -10.25
N ALA A 287 6.40 -13.54 -10.30
CA ALA A 287 5.37 -14.39 -9.71
C ALA A 287 5.24 -14.12 -8.20
N LEU A 288 6.35 -14.12 -7.46
CA LEU A 288 6.33 -13.84 -6.03
C LEU A 288 5.88 -12.40 -5.71
N TYR A 289 6.27 -11.41 -6.52
CA TYR A 289 5.77 -10.03 -6.38
C TYR A 289 4.23 -9.98 -6.49
N LEU A 290 3.65 -10.61 -7.51
CA LEU A 290 2.21 -10.61 -7.78
C LEU A 290 1.41 -11.45 -6.78
N MET A 291 1.99 -12.54 -6.27
CA MET A 291 1.34 -13.42 -5.30
C MET A 291 1.24 -12.83 -3.89
N LEU A 292 2.10 -11.88 -3.52
CA LEU A 292 2.19 -11.39 -2.14
C LEU A 292 0.90 -10.67 -1.70
N PRO A 293 0.32 -10.98 -0.51
CA PRO A 293 -0.93 -10.37 -0.05
C PRO A 293 -0.88 -8.85 0.04
N TYR A 294 0.32 -8.30 0.27
CA TYR A 294 0.57 -6.86 0.24
C TYR A 294 0.28 -6.24 -1.13
N THR A 295 0.79 -6.85 -2.21
CA THR A 295 0.70 -6.30 -3.57
C THR A 295 -0.76 -6.19 -3.99
N ALA A 296 -1.53 -7.27 -3.84
CA ALA A 296 -2.96 -7.31 -4.16
C ALA A 296 -3.80 -6.31 -3.34
N GLN A 297 -3.45 -6.05 -2.07
CA GLN A 297 -4.16 -5.09 -1.22
C GLN A 297 -3.81 -3.63 -1.51
N MET A 298 -2.57 -3.36 -1.94
CA MET A 298 -2.08 -1.99 -2.23
C MET A 298 -2.02 -1.68 -3.73
N THR A 299 -2.64 -2.50 -4.57
CA THR A 299 -2.52 -2.38 -6.03
C THR A 299 -2.86 -0.97 -6.54
N GLY A 300 -3.98 -0.42 -6.09
CA GLY A 300 -4.46 0.90 -6.48
C GLY A 300 -3.70 2.10 -5.89
N ARG A 301 -2.60 1.88 -5.15
CA ARG A 301 -1.83 2.94 -4.49
C ARG A 301 -0.65 3.42 -5.34
N VAL A 302 -0.88 4.47 -6.11
CA VAL A 302 0.13 5.15 -6.94
C VAL A 302 1.33 5.61 -6.11
N ASP A 303 1.09 6.09 -4.89
CA ASP A 303 2.11 6.53 -3.91
C ASP A 303 3.00 5.39 -3.37
N HIS A 304 2.56 4.14 -3.52
CA HIS A 304 3.34 2.95 -3.22
C HIS A 304 4.08 2.43 -4.47
N ALA A 305 3.39 2.33 -5.61
CA ALA A 305 3.90 1.66 -6.81
C ALA A 305 4.86 2.50 -7.66
N VAL A 306 4.58 3.79 -7.90
CA VAL A 306 5.39 4.61 -8.83
C VAL A 306 6.84 4.81 -8.37
N PRO A 307 7.14 5.17 -7.11
CA PRO A 307 8.53 5.34 -6.66
C PRO A 307 9.33 4.03 -6.75
N ALA A 308 8.69 2.90 -6.47
CA ALA A 308 9.27 1.57 -6.58
C ALA A 308 9.58 1.19 -8.03
N ALA A 309 8.67 1.47 -8.96
CA ALA A 309 8.88 1.28 -10.40
C ALA A 309 10.06 2.12 -10.91
N LEU A 310 10.13 3.39 -10.54
CA LEU A 310 11.20 4.30 -10.96
C LEU A 310 12.58 3.88 -10.40
N LEU A 311 12.68 3.50 -9.12
CA LEU A 311 13.91 2.93 -8.55
C LEU A 311 14.33 1.63 -9.25
N LEU A 312 13.39 0.75 -9.58
CA LEU A 312 13.66 -0.48 -10.29
C LEU A 312 14.17 -0.22 -11.71
N TRP A 313 13.63 0.79 -12.41
CA TRP A 313 14.11 1.19 -13.74
C TRP A 313 15.46 1.91 -13.70
N ALA A 314 15.76 2.66 -12.62
CA ALA A 314 17.12 3.16 -12.38
C ALA A 314 18.13 1.99 -12.25
N VAL A 315 17.74 0.89 -11.58
CA VAL A 315 18.56 -0.33 -11.48
C VAL A 315 18.65 -1.08 -12.82
N LEU A 316 17.58 -1.18 -13.61
CA LEU A 316 17.61 -1.74 -14.97
C LEU A 316 18.51 -0.93 -15.92
N CYS A 317 18.58 0.38 -15.74
CA CYS A 317 19.38 1.28 -16.56
C CYS A 317 20.81 1.50 -16.01
N TYR A 318 21.27 0.77 -14.98
CA TYR A 318 22.50 1.10 -14.24
C TYR A 318 23.80 1.16 -15.08
N ARG A 319 23.85 0.54 -16.27
CA ARG A 319 25.00 0.64 -17.20
C ARG A 319 25.06 1.98 -17.94
N LYS A 320 23.93 2.69 -18.04
CA LYS A 320 23.75 4.01 -18.66
C LYS A 320 23.48 5.05 -17.56
N PRO A 321 24.51 5.56 -16.87
CA PRO A 321 24.36 6.38 -15.66
C PRO A 321 23.45 7.61 -15.81
N LEU A 322 23.39 8.23 -17.00
CA LEU A 322 22.46 9.34 -17.26
C LEU A 322 20.99 8.90 -17.14
N ILE A 323 20.62 7.79 -17.77
CA ILE A 323 19.25 7.25 -17.75
C ILE A 323 18.91 6.73 -16.34
N ALA A 324 19.87 6.08 -15.68
CA ALA A 324 19.73 5.70 -14.28
C ALA A 324 19.50 6.92 -13.36
N GLY A 325 20.22 8.02 -13.59
CA GLY A 325 20.04 9.29 -12.87
C GLY A 325 18.70 9.95 -13.13
N ILE A 326 18.18 9.87 -14.35
CA ILE A 326 16.83 10.35 -14.72
C ILE A 326 15.75 9.59 -13.93
N PHE A 327 15.76 8.25 -13.98
CA PHE A 327 14.80 7.44 -13.22
C PHE A 327 14.94 7.61 -11.70
N PHE A 328 16.17 7.74 -11.20
CA PHE A 328 16.45 8.00 -9.79
C PHE A 328 15.92 9.37 -9.34
N GLY A 329 16.19 10.43 -10.10
CA GLY A 329 15.75 11.79 -9.77
C GLY A 329 14.23 11.95 -9.85
N LEU A 330 13.56 11.26 -10.78
CA LEU A 330 12.10 11.13 -10.78
C LEU A 330 11.58 10.44 -9.52
N ALA A 331 12.19 9.33 -9.09
CA ALA A 331 11.79 8.65 -7.85
C ALA A 331 11.98 9.56 -6.62
N ALA A 332 13.12 10.26 -6.57
CA ALA A 332 13.56 11.12 -5.47
C ALA A 332 12.85 12.49 -5.40
N GLY A 333 12.28 12.94 -6.52
CA GLY A 333 11.41 14.12 -6.55
C GLY A 333 9.95 13.80 -6.24
N LEU A 334 9.45 12.63 -6.63
CA LEU A 334 8.08 12.20 -6.28
C LEU A 334 7.92 11.89 -4.79
N VAL A 335 8.90 11.20 -4.22
CA VAL A 335 9.02 10.90 -2.78
C VAL A 335 10.44 11.23 -2.36
N TYR A 336 10.65 11.87 -1.21
CA TYR A 336 11.98 12.37 -0.83
C TYR A 336 12.98 11.28 -0.37
N PHE A 337 12.51 10.14 0.14
CA PHE A 337 13.36 9.09 0.74
C PHE A 337 14.49 8.53 -0.17
N PRO A 338 14.29 8.31 -1.48
CA PRO A 338 15.36 7.97 -2.41
C PRO A 338 16.54 8.95 -2.45
N MET A 339 16.42 10.21 -2.01
CA MET A 339 17.58 11.11 -1.89
C MET A 339 18.66 10.54 -0.96
N PHE A 340 18.29 9.78 0.07
CA PHE A 340 19.21 9.13 0.99
C PHE A 340 19.92 7.90 0.39
N LEU A 341 19.60 7.53 -0.86
CA LEU A 341 20.38 6.60 -1.67
C LEU A 341 21.54 7.29 -2.41
N LEU A 342 21.58 8.63 -2.50
CA LEU A 342 22.61 9.34 -3.25
C LEU A 342 24.05 8.96 -2.84
N PRO A 343 24.42 8.84 -1.55
CA PRO A 343 25.79 8.48 -1.18
C PRO A 343 26.19 7.08 -1.69
N LEU A 344 25.27 6.11 -1.63
CA LEU A 344 25.44 4.76 -2.17
C LEU A 344 25.66 4.77 -3.70
N TRP A 345 24.81 5.50 -4.43
CA TRP A 345 24.82 5.53 -5.90
C TRP A 345 25.97 6.36 -6.47
N ILE A 346 26.31 7.49 -5.84
CA ILE A 346 27.50 8.29 -6.14
C ILE A 346 28.77 7.46 -5.90
N SER A 347 28.85 6.72 -4.79
CA SER A 347 29.97 5.82 -4.49
C SER A 347 30.10 4.67 -5.50
N PHE A 348 28.97 4.07 -5.93
CA PHE A 348 28.98 3.06 -7.00
C PHE A 348 29.55 3.60 -8.33
N TYR A 349 29.13 4.80 -8.75
CA TYR A 349 29.59 5.43 -9.99
C TYR A 349 30.91 6.21 -9.87
N TRP A 350 31.52 6.27 -8.68
CA TRP A 350 32.65 7.18 -8.36
C TRP A 350 33.80 7.09 -9.37
N ARG A 351 34.25 5.87 -9.67
CA ARG A 351 35.33 5.62 -10.65
C ARG A 351 34.91 5.77 -12.11
N ARG A 352 33.61 5.65 -12.44
CA ARG A 352 33.11 5.72 -13.83
C ARG A 352 31.62 6.03 -13.86
N GLY A 353 31.27 7.22 -14.36
CA GLY A 353 29.89 7.61 -14.66
C GLY A 353 29.27 8.66 -13.75
N VAL A 354 29.87 8.98 -12.59
CA VAL A 354 29.27 9.85 -11.56
C VAL A 354 28.76 11.19 -12.10
N ARG A 355 29.52 11.90 -12.93
CA ARG A 355 29.08 13.18 -13.55
C ARG A 355 27.79 13.01 -14.37
N ARG A 356 27.65 11.92 -15.13
CA ARG A 356 26.45 11.66 -15.94
C ARG A 356 25.24 11.29 -15.08
N PHE A 357 25.46 10.54 -13.99
CA PHE A 357 24.42 10.19 -13.04
C PHE A 357 23.88 11.43 -12.31
N VAL A 358 24.78 12.24 -11.72
CA VAL A 358 24.41 13.50 -11.04
C VAL A 358 23.71 14.46 -12.01
N MET A 359 24.17 14.59 -13.25
CA MET A 359 23.50 15.39 -14.28
C MET A 359 22.06 14.93 -14.54
N GLY A 360 21.80 13.62 -14.63
CA GLY A 360 20.45 13.07 -14.80
C GLY A 360 19.53 13.33 -13.60
N VAL A 361 20.06 13.22 -12.37
CA VAL A 361 19.32 13.53 -11.14
C VAL A 361 19.00 15.01 -11.06
N VAL A 362 19.99 15.89 -11.23
CA VAL A 362 19.80 17.35 -11.14
C VAL A 362 18.86 17.86 -12.23
N ALA A 363 18.98 17.37 -13.46
CA ALA A 363 18.08 17.76 -14.56
C ALA A 363 16.62 17.37 -14.29
N THR A 364 16.36 16.15 -13.80
CA THR A 364 14.99 15.70 -13.51
C THR A 364 14.38 16.39 -12.30
N LEU A 365 15.15 16.62 -11.24
CA LEU A 365 14.69 17.42 -10.09
C LEU A 365 14.40 18.88 -10.50
N GLY A 366 15.25 19.48 -11.34
CA GLY A 366 15.02 20.81 -11.90
C GLY A 366 13.74 20.90 -12.76
N VAL A 367 13.49 19.90 -13.60
CA VAL A 367 12.25 19.79 -14.39
C VAL A 367 11.02 19.63 -13.49
N LEU A 368 11.08 18.81 -12.42
CA LEU A 368 9.98 18.67 -11.47
C LEU A 368 9.68 19.96 -10.71
N VAL A 369 10.70 20.70 -10.27
CA VAL A 369 10.53 22.01 -9.62
C VAL A 369 9.94 23.04 -10.60
N LEU A 370 10.40 23.06 -11.86
CA LEU A 370 9.86 23.94 -12.90
C LEU A 370 8.39 23.63 -13.20
N LEU A 371 8.05 22.35 -13.41
CA LEU A 371 6.66 21.92 -13.67
C LEU A 371 5.73 22.29 -12.51
N LEU A 372 6.20 22.16 -11.26
CA LEU A 372 5.39 22.53 -10.10
C LEU A 372 5.25 24.06 -9.96
N SER A 373 6.29 24.82 -10.25
CA SER A 373 6.27 26.29 -10.26
C SER A 373 5.35 26.86 -11.36
N LEU A 374 5.28 26.19 -12.52
CA LEU A 374 4.32 26.52 -13.58
C LEU A 374 2.88 26.10 -13.24
N GLY A 375 2.70 25.19 -12.27
CA GLY A 375 1.39 24.73 -11.78
C GLY A 375 0.66 25.71 -10.85
N GLY A 376 1.13 26.96 -10.72
CA GLY A 376 0.49 28.02 -9.92
C GLY A 376 0.50 27.80 -8.41
N ALA A 377 1.23 26.79 -7.91
CA ALA A 377 1.28 26.48 -6.50
C ALA A 377 2.34 27.32 -5.76
N GLY A 378 1.88 28.32 -5.00
CA GLY A 378 2.64 29.00 -3.92
C GLY A 378 4.05 29.48 -4.25
N SER A 379 4.93 29.50 -3.25
CA SER A 379 6.33 29.89 -3.42
C SER A 379 7.20 28.69 -3.83
N LEU A 380 8.15 28.91 -4.75
CA LEU A 380 9.09 27.89 -5.21
C LEU A 380 9.91 27.31 -4.04
N VAL A 381 10.31 28.17 -3.08
CA VAL A 381 11.05 27.77 -1.87
C VAL A 381 10.25 26.83 -0.98
N GLY A 382 8.96 27.11 -0.73
CA GLY A 382 8.11 26.22 0.06
C GLY A 382 7.93 24.85 -0.59
N HIS A 383 7.84 24.81 -1.92
CA HIS A 383 7.76 23.56 -2.67
C HIS A 383 9.07 22.78 -2.72
N PHE A 384 10.21 23.47 -2.79
CA PHE A 384 11.53 22.85 -2.64
C PHE A 384 11.66 22.21 -1.25
N GLN A 385 11.25 22.92 -0.19
CA GLN A 385 11.26 22.41 1.19
C GLN A 385 10.34 21.19 1.37
N LEU A 386 9.12 21.24 0.82
CA LEU A 386 8.17 20.12 0.82
C LEU A 386 8.68 18.91 0.03
N MET A 387 9.25 19.11 -1.17
CA MET A 387 9.68 18.03 -2.05
C MET A 387 10.90 17.28 -1.50
N PHE A 388 11.80 17.97 -0.80
CA PHE A 388 13.01 17.37 -0.21
C PHE A 388 12.90 17.04 1.29
N GLY A 389 11.79 17.39 1.95
CA GLY A 389 11.61 17.15 3.39
C GLY A 389 12.49 18.04 4.28
N LEU A 390 12.86 19.23 3.82
CA LEU A 390 13.64 20.24 4.56
C LEU A 390 12.76 21.01 5.57
N ILE A 391 11.92 20.27 6.30
CA ILE A 391 10.93 20.78 7.26
C ILE A 391 11.12 20.01 8.57
N TRP A 392 10.96 20.70 9.70
CA TRP A 392 11.01 20.06 11.02
C TRP A 392 10.06 18.85 11.10
N PRO A 393 10.47 17.70 11.67
CA PRO A 393 9.62 16.52 11.75
C PRO A 393 8.28 16.82 12.44
N THR A 394 7.17 16.48 11.79
CA THR A 394 5.82 16.73 12.30
C THR A 394 5.63 16.13 13.70
N MET A 395 5.22 16.97 14.65
CA MET A 395 4.90 16.57 16.04
C MET A 395 3.54 15.87 16.17
N GLU A 396 2.74 15.86 15.10
CA GLU A 396 1.51 15.07 14.92
C GLU A 396 1.75 13.93 13.90
N PRO A 397 2.59 12.92 14.20
CA PRO A 397 2.86 11.82 13.27
C PRO A 397 1.70 10.81 13.20
N ARG A 398 1.65 10.02 12.13
CA ARG A 398 0.65 8.97 11.87
C ARG A 398 1.27 7.61 11.57
N GLY A 399 0.47 6.56 11.77
CA GLY A 399 0.97 5.19 11.87
C GLY A 399 1.54 4.96 13.27
N ILE A 400 2.49 4.04 13.42
CA ILE A 400 3.04 3.64 14.74
C ILE A 400 3.37 4.82 15.67
N TRP A 401 3.98 5.88 15.12
CA TRP A 401 4.43 7.05 15.87
C TRP A 401 3.29 7.90 16.46
N GLY A 402 2.07 7.75 15.96
CA GLY A 402 0.87 8.42 16.48
C GLY A 402 0.07 7.59 17.50
N LEU A 403 0.49 6.36 17.81
CA LEU A 403 -0.24 5.44 18.69
C LEU A 403 0.16 5.59 20.17
N GLY A 404 0.16 6.83 20.67
CA GLY A 404 0.46 7.16 22.08
C GLY A 404 1.94 7.36 22.44
N TRP A 405 2.87 7.25 21.50
CA TRP A 405 4.29 7.52 21.75
C TRP A 405 4.60 9.02 21.71
N SER A 406 5.57 9.47 22.53
CA SER A 406 6.12 10.82 22.38
C SER A 406 6.87 10.97 21.03
N PRO A 407 6.61 12.01 20.21
CA PRO A 407 7.26 12.20 18.91
C PRO A 407 8.80 12.23 18.97
N TYR A 408 9.39 12.61 20.10
CA TYR A 408 10.83 12.70 20.28
C TYR A 408 11.56 11.36 20.12
N TYR A 409 10.91 10.22 20.43
CA TYR A 409 11.50 8.89 20.24
C TYR A 409 11.79 8.53 18.76
N ARG A 410 11.24 9.29 17.82
CA ARG A 410 11.54 9.18 16.38
C ARG A 410 12.87 9.81 15.98
N LEU A 411 13.41 10.74 16.78
CA LEU A 411 14.63 11.48 16.44
C LEU A 411 15.90 10.59 16.39
N PRO A 412 16.17 9.69 17.36
CA PRO A 412 17.30 8.76 17.27
C PRO A 412 17.22 7.83 16.05
N VAL A 413 16.01 7.43 15.66
CA VAL A 413 15.77 6.59 14.46
C VAL A 413 16.13 7.35 13.18
N ILE A 414 15.74 8.63 13.08
CA ILE A 414 16.13 9.52 11.97
C ILE A 414 17.66 9.72 11.95
N VAL A 415 18.30 9.92 13.10
CA VAL A 415 19.77 10.04 13.18
C VAL A 415 20.47 8.75 12.72
N GLY A 416 20.00 7.57 13.15
CA GLY A 416 20.52 6.28 12.69
C GLY A 416 20.37 6.07 11.18
N PHE A 417 19.25 6.52 10.60
CA PHE A 417 19.01 6.51 9.16
C PHE A 417 19.97 7.44 8.40
N MET A 418 20.20 8.66 8.89
CA MET A 418 21.18 9.60 8.32
C MET A 418 22.60 9.01 8.37
N ILE A 419 23.00 8.42 9.50
CA ILE A 419 24.29 7.75 9.67
C ILE A 419 24.44 6.58 8.68
N LEU A 420 23.42 5.73 8.52
CA LEU A 420 23.46 4.61 7.57
C LEU A 420 23.57 5.09 6.11
N SER A 421 22.83 6.15 5.75
CA SER A 421 22.92 6.77 4.43
C SER A 421 24.34 7.27 4.13
N ALA A 422 24.95 8.00 5.06
CA ALA A 422 26.33 8.46 4.94
C ALA A 422 27.34 7.30 4.92
N TYR A 423 27.15 6.28 5.77
CA TYR A 423 28.00 5.09 5.83
C TYR A 423 28.04 4.33 4.49
N PHE A 424 26.92 4.31 3.76
CA PHE A 424 26.87 3.73 2.42
C PHE A 424 27.74 4.46 1.37
N ALA A 425 28.24 5.66 1.64
CA ALA A 425 29.29 6.28 0.81
C ALA A 425 30.59 5.45 0.83
N VAL A 426 30.95 4.91 2.00
CA VAL A 426 32.22 4.18 2.20
C VAL A 426 32.01 2.67 2.03
N TRP A 427 31.09 2.10 2.82
CA TRP A 427 30.85 0.66 2.89
C TRP A 427 29.60 0.25 2.07
N PRO A 428 29.46 -1.01 1.61
CA PRO A 428 30.55 -1.97 1.39
C PRO A 428 31.50 -1.48 0.29
N SER A 429 32.66 -2.12 0.19
CA SER A 429 33.65 -1.89 -0.87
C SER A 429 34.31 -3.22 -1.26
N PRO A 430 34.49 -3.53 -2.56
CA PRO A 430 34.07 -2.76 -3.74
C PRO A 430 32.57 -2.88 -4.02
N LYS A 431 31.95 -1.77 -4.45
CA LYS A 431 30.51 -1.73 -4.80
C LYS A 431 30.25 -2.38 -6.17
N ASN A 432 29.37 -3.38 -6.18
CA ASN A 432 28.85 -4.08 -7.35
C ASN A 432 27.31 -3.99 -7.41
N LEU A 433 26.70 -4.42 -8.52
CA LEU A 433 25.25 -4.41 -8.71
C LEU A 433 24.47 -5.10 -7.56
N GLY A 434 25.00 -6.20 -7.00
CA GLY A 434 24.39 -6.86 -5.84
C GLY A 434 24.35 -5.94 -4.62
N THR A 435 25.48 -5.34 -4.25
CA THR A 435 25.51 -4.37 -3.13
C THR A 435 24.63 -3.14 -3.40
N LEU A 436 24.56 -2.67 -4.66
CA LEU A 436 23.70 -1.54 -5.03
C LEU A 436 22.21 -1.86 -4.78
N ILE A 437 21.75 -3.05 -5.18
CA ILE A 437 20.37 -3.49 -4.97
C ILE A 437 20.10 -3.74 -3.47
N SER A 438 21.00 -4.44 -2.76
CA SER A 438 20.80 -4.79 -1.33
C SER A 438 20.79 -3.56 -0.43
N CYS A 439 21.77 -2.67 -0.57
CA CYS A 439 21.85 -1.47 0.24
C CYS A 439 20.73 -0.47 -0.13
N SER A 440 20.27 -0.46 -1.39
CA SER A 440 19.08 0.33 -1.76
C SER A 440 17.81 -0.22 -1.12
N ALA A 441 17.61 -1.55 -1.13
CA ALA A 441 16.52 -2.18 -0.41
C ALA A 441 16.60 -1.87 1.10
N ALA A 442 17.78 -2.00 1.72
CA ALA A 442 18.00 -1.73 3.14
C ALA A 442 17.63 -0.28 3.51
N MET A 443 18.05 0.71 2.71
CA MET A 443 17.70 2.12 2.95
C MET A 443 16.19 2.36 2.87
N MET A 444 15.51 1.76 1.89
CA MET A 444 14.07 1.92 1.69
C MET A 444 13.23 1.12 2.70
N VAL A 445 13.81 0.09 3.34
CA VAL A 445 13.27 -0.55 4.56
C VAL A 445 13.46 0.37 5.76
N PHE A 446 14.67 0.90 6.01
CA PHE A 446 14.94 1.81 7.14
C PHE A 446 14.05 3.07 7.07
N ALA A 447 13.79 3.60 5.86
CA ALA A 447 12.85 4.69 5.63
C ALA A 447 11.47 4.46 6.27
N GLN A 448 11.00 3.21 6.36
CA GLN A 448 9.72 2.87 7.00
C GLN A 448 9.70 3.18 8.49
N PHE A 449 10.82 3.03 9.19
CA PHE A 449 10.95 3.37 10.61
C PHE A 449 10.96 4.90 10.80
N CYS A 450 11.52 5.64 9.85
CA CYS A 450 11.60 7.10 9.89
C CYS A 450 10.30 7.81 9.42
N HIS A 451 9.46 7.13 8.66
CA HIS A 451 8.32 7.76 7.98
C HIS A 451 7.14 8.04 8.93
N GLY A 452 6.95 9.32 9.24
CA GLY A 452 5.90 9.80 10.15
C GLY A 452 4.48 9.83 9.57
N TYR A 453 4.22 9.25 8.40
CA TYR A 453 2.90 9.24 7.75
C TYR A 453 2.52 7.83 7.27
N GLY A 454 2.42 6.90 8.22
CA GLY A 454 2.13 5.48 7.95
C GLY A 454 3.38 4.66 7.65
N GLY A 455 4.52 4.97 8.28
CA GLY A 455 5.72 4.14 8.25
C GLY A 455 5.42 2.68 8.58
N GLY A 456 6.05 1.76 7.86
CA GLY A 456 5.80 0.32 7.91
C GLY A 456 4.82 -0.19 6.86
N LEU A 457 4.01 0.69 6.25
CA LEU A 457 3.01 0.30 5.23
C LEU A 457 3.48 0.46 3.78
N TYR A 458 4.55 1.20 3.51
CA TYR A 458 5.03 1.46 2.14
C TYR A 458 6.02 0.38 1.66
N ILE A 459 5.68 -0.89 1.92
CA ILE A 459 6.51 -2.07 1.61
C ILE A 459 6.92 -2.11 0.12
N ALA A 460 6.08 -1.63 -0.80
CA ALA A 460 6.38 -1.50 -2.22
C ALA A 460 7.70 -0.77 -2.50
N TRP A 461 8.04 0.27 -1.73
CA TRP A 461 9.25 1.08 -1.94
C TRP A 461 10.55 0.25 -1.85
N PHE A 462 10.55 -0.85 -1.09
CA PHE A 462 11.68 -1.78 -1.02
C PHE A 462 11.41 -3.15 -1.66
N LEU A 463 10.15 -3.58 -1.78
CA LEU A 463 9.80 -4.97 -2.13
C LEU A 463 10.42 -5.47 -3.44
N PRO A 464 10.38 -4.76 -4.59
CA PRO A 464 11.05 -5.24 -5.81
C PRO A 464 12.57 -5.38 -5.65
N LEU A 465 13.22 -4.51 -4.87
CA LEU A 465 14.66 -4.55 -4.61
C LEU A 465 15.05 -5.65 -3.61
N LEU A 466 14.17 -5.93 -2.64
CA LEU A 466 14.26 -7.08 -1.74
C LEU A 466 14.13 -8.40 -2.53
N LEU A 467 13.10 -8.54 -3.36
CA LEU A 467 12.92 -9.73 -4.19
C LEU A 467 14.11 -9.94 -5.15
N LEU A 468 14.59 -8.89 -5.82
CA LEU A 468 15.83 -8.96 -6.60
C LEU A 468 17.07 -9.33 -5.76
N THR A 469 17.09 -9.04 -4.45
CA THR A 469 18.18 -9.46 -3.55
C THR A 469 18.10 -10.95 -3.20
N ILE A 470 16.89 -11.52 -3.13
CA ILE A 470 16.66 -12.94 -2.86
C ILE A 470 16.91 -13.81 -4.10
N PHE A 471 16.48 -13.36 -5.29
CA PHE A 471 16.57 -14.12 -6.55
C PHE A 471 17.92 -14.01 -7.29
N ARG A 472 18.82 -13.08 -6.92
CA ARG A 472 20.05 -12.85 -7.69
C ARG A 472 21.14 -13.91 -7.48
N PRO A 473 21.94 -14.20 -8.52
CA PRO A 473 23.18 -14.95 -8.39
C PRO A 473 24.29 -14.10 -7.72
N ASN A 474 25.50 -14.65 -7.66
CA ASN A 474 26.68 -13.84 -7.37
C ASN A 474 26.90 -12.81 -8.49
N LEU A 475 27.08 -11.53 -8.12
CA LEU A 475 27.26 -10.40 -9.03
C LEU A 475 28.54 -9.61 -8.73
N GLN A 476 29.53 -10.20 -8.04
CA GLN A 476 30.80 -9.55 -7.67
C GLN A 476 31.49 -8.85 -8.85
N ASP A 477 31.46 -9.42 -10.06
CA ASP A 477 32.03 -8.81 -11.27
C ASP A 477 31.29 -7.57 -11.80
N ARG A 478 30.05 -7.31 -11.38
CA ARG A 478 29.21 -6.21 -11.89
C ARG A 478 29.52 -4.87 -11.20
N VAL A 479 30.79 -4.52 -11.14
CA VAL A 479 31.31 -3.21 -10.65
C VAL A 479 31.23 -2.17 -11.76
N ALA A 480 30.82 -0.94 -11.46
CA ALA A 480 30.61 0.15 -12.43
C ALA A 480 31.74 0.30 -13.47
N LEU A 481 33.01 0.22 -13.04
CA LEU A 481 34.17 0.34 -13.92
C LEU A 481 34.18 -0.68 -15.08
N LYS A 482 33.72 -1.92 -14.83
CA LYS A 482 33.63 -3.03 -15.80
C LYS A 482 32.39 -2.95 -16.70
N VAL A 483 31.32 -2.25 -16.30
CA VAL A 483 29.98 -2.39 -16.90
C VAL A 483 29.30 -1.08 -17.35
N VAL A 484 29.82 0.08 -16.95
CA VAL A 484 29.34 1.39 -17.42
C VAL A 484 29.93 1.71 -18.79
N GLU A 485 29.06 2.12 -19.71
CA GLU A 485 29.43 2.43 -21.09
C GLU A 485 30.45 3.58 -21.17
N GLY A 486 31.57 3.30 -21.84
CA GLY A 486 32.62 4.28 -22.13
C GLY A 486 32.07 5.41 -23.00
N GLY A 487 32.37 6.66 -22.65
CA GLY A 487 31.92 7.84 -23.42
C GLY A 487 32.92 8.32 -24.47
N THR A 488 33.98 7.56 -24.68
CA THR A 488 35.06 7.81 -25.64
C THR A 488 35.49 6.45 -26.19
N GLY A 489 35.69 6.37 -27.50
CA GLY A 489 35.84 5.12 -28.26
C GLY A 489 37.20 4.45 -28.15
N VAL A 490 37.70 4.20 -26.93
CA VAL A 490 38.88 3.32 -26.71
C VAL A 490 38.38 1.97 -26.22
N PRO A 491 38.36 0.92 -27.08
CA PRO A 491 38.07 -0.43 -26.61
C PRO A 491 39.18 -0.87 -25.64
N VAL A 492 38.80 -1.42 -24.49
CA VAL A 492 39.76 -2.01 -23.54
C VAL A 492 40.34 -3.26 -24.20
N ARG A 493 41.53 -3.12 -24.79
CA ARG A 493 42.18 -4.15 -25.61
C ARG A 493 42.42 -5.39 -24.76
N ARG A 494 41.68 -6.47 -25.04
CA ARG A 494 41.55 -7.66 -24.18
C ARG A 494 42.77 -8.60 -24.21
N SER A 495 43.93 -8.12 -24.69
CA SER A 495 45.00 -8.94 -25.27
C SER A 495 46.35 -8.83 -24.52
N GLN A 496 46.33 -8.70 -23.19
CA GLN A 496 47.56 -8.68 -22.36
C GLN A 496 47.48 -9.53 -21.08
N LEU A 497 46.48 -10.41 -20.96
CA LEU A 497 46.42 -11.42 -19.89
C LEU A 497 46.75 -12.84 -20.37
N GLU A 498 46.57 -13.14 -21.66
CA GLU A 498 46.88 -14.44 -22.26
C GLU A 498 48.37 -14.56 -22.68
N ALA A 499 49.07 -13.44 -22.84
CA ALA A 499 50.48 -13.36 -23.22
C ALA A 499 51.48 -13.49 -22.04
N LYS A 500 51.04 -14.09 -20.92
CA LYS A 500 51.87 -14.40 -19.74
C LYS A 500 51.59 -15.78 -19.14
N SER A 501 50.98 -16.67 -19.92
CA SER A 501 50.68 -18.07 -19.57
C SER A 501 50.93 -19.00 -20.76
N ALA A 502 52.01 -18.73 -21.49
CA ALA A 502 52.58 -19.50 -22.58
C ALA A 502 54.11 -19.45 -22.44
#